data_AF-A0A158EMD2-F1
#
_entry.id   AF-A0A158EMD2-F1
#
_cell.length_a   1.000
_cell.length_b   1.000
_cell.length_c   1.000
_cell.angle_alpha   90.00
_cell.angle_beta   90.00
_cell.angle_gamma   90.00
#
_symmetry.space_group_name_H-M   'P 1'
#
loop_
_entity.id
_entity.type
_entity.pdbx_description
1 polymer ?
#
loop_
_entity_poly.entity_id
_entity_poly.type
_entity_poly.pdbx_seq_one_letter_code
_entity_poly.pdbx_strand_id
1 'polypeptide(L)'
;MSPGVLNELRLMASARFDSQPLLCIVLAGDTRLTDKLRRDELLPLGSRIRSRLATEKASADDLQACLEHLLVSAGAPQLMTPPLRHTLCEHALGNYRVLTTLANELLSTAAQRELPELDEKLYFDVFAPSTSSSRRTPARQLNGAR
;
A
#
# COMPACT_ATOMS: atom_id res chain seq x y z
N MET A 1 -19.77 -0.94 -0.04
CA MET A 1 -20.94 -0.53 0.77
C MET A 1 -21.98 0.12 -0.13
N SER A 2 -23.22 -0.37 -0.12
CA SER A 2 -24.32 0.25 -0.86
C SER A 2 -24.75 1.57 -0.19
N PRO A 3 -25.35 2.52 -0.94
CA PRO A 3 -25.91 3.74 -0.35
C PRO A 3 -27.00 3.46 0.70
N GLY A 4 -27.80 2.40 0.52
CA GLY A 4 -28.83 1.97 1.47
C GLY A 4 -28.28 1.71 2.86
N VAL A 5 -27.21 0.90 2.98
CA VAL A 5 -26.56 0.61 4.27
C VAL A 5 -26.05 1.88 4.95
N LEU A 6 -25.45 2.79 4.18
CA LEU A 6 -24.93 4.05 4.72
C LEU A 6 -26.06 4.96 5.24
N ASN A 7 -27.23 4.94 4.60
CA ASN A 7 -28.40 5.66 5.07
C ASN A 7 -29.05 5.01 6.30
N GLU A 8 -29.04 3.68 6.42
CA GLU A 8 -29.47 3.00 7.65
C GLU A 8 -28.57 3.35 8.83
N LEU A 9 -27.25 3.34 8.63
CA LEU A 9 -26.29 3.79 9.65
C LEU A 9 -26.56 5.23 10.09
N ARG A 10 -26.90 6.12 9.15
CA ARG A 10 -27.34 7.49 9.46
C ARG A 10 -28.56 7.49 10.39
N LEU A 11 -29.58 6.69 10.10
CA LEU A 11 -30.80 6.63 10.90
C LEU A 11 -30.52 6.09 12.30
N MET A 12 -29.70 5.04 12.42
CA MET A 12 -29.34 4.45 13.71
C MET A 12 -28.50 5.39 14.60
N ALA A 13 -27.67 6.24 14.00
CA ALA A 13 -26.88 7.23 14.72
C ALA A 13 -27.72 8.43 15.21
N SER A 14 -28.92 8.63 14.67
CA SER A 14 -29.78 9.81 14.87
C SER A 14 -30.90 9.60 15.89
N ALA A 15 -30.59 9.00 17.03
CA ALA A 15 -31.55 8.93 18.12
C ALA A 15 -31.84 10.33 18.69
N ARG A 16 -33.12 10.62 18.94
CA ARG A 16 -33.60 11.91 19.46
C ARG A 16 -33.01 13.12 18.72
N PHE A 17 -33.22 13.18 17.39
CA PHE A 17 -32.84 14.33 16.55
C PHE A 17 -31.37 14.76 16.71
N ASP A 18 -30.45 13.79 16.76
CA ASP A 18 -28.99 13.99 16.85
C ASP A 18 -28.46 14.55 18.18
N SER A 19 -29.33 14.69 19.19
CA SER A 19 -28.92 15.11 20.54
C SER A 19 -28.21 14.01 21.32
N GLN A 20 -28.36 12.74 20.91
CA GLN A 20 -27.73 11.60 21.55
C GLN A 20 -27.24 10.60 20.50
N PRO A 21 -25.97 10.69 20.04
CA PRO A 21 -25.42 9.70 19.13
C PRO A 21 -25.28 8.36 19.85
N LEU A 22 -26.06 7.35 19.44
CA LEU A 22 -26.00 6.00 20.03
C LEU A 22 -24.81 5.19 19.49
N LEU A 23 -24.28 5.58 18.34
CA LEU A 23 -23.21 4.87 17.64
C LEU A 23 -22.13 5.86 17.19
N CYS A 24 -20.88 5.52 17.48
CA CYS A 24 -19.73 6.14 16.86
C CYS A 24 -19.40 5.39 15.57
N ILE A 25 -19.40 6.10 14.44
CA ILE A 25 -19.11 5.51 13.13
C ILE A 25 -17.83 6.13 12.58
N VAL A 26 -16.83 5.31 12.34
CA VAL A 26 -15.60 5.69 11.63
C VAL A 26 -15.62 5.06 10.25
N LEU A 27 -15.62 5.90 9.21
CA LEU A 27 -15.54 5.46 7.82
C LEU A 27 -14.12 5.70 7.31
N ALA A 28 -13.47 4.65 6.83
CA ALA A 28 -12.14 4.71 6.22
C ALA A 28 -12.20 4.23 4.77
N GLY A 29 -11.50 4.92 3.89
CA GLY A 29 -11.45 4.61 2.47
C GLY A 29 -10.59 5.64 1.73
N ASP A 30 -10.42 5.42 0.44
CA ASP A 30 -9.73 6.37 -0.43
C ASP A 30 -10.66 7.52 -0.88
N THR A 31 -10.17 8.33 -1.81
CA THR A 31 -10.89 9.48 -2.38
C THR A 31 -12.27 9.12 -2.92
N ARG A 32 -12.49 7.88 -3.39
CA ARG A 32 -13.78 7.41 -3.92
C ARG A 32 -14.87 7.42 -2.85
N LEU A 33 -14.52 7.21 -1.58
CA LEU A 33 -15.47 7.32 -0.47
C LEU A 33 -15.91 8.77 -0.28
N THR A 34 -14.96 9.71 -0.33
CA THR A 34 -15.26 11.14 -0.22
C THR A 34 -16.15 11.61 -1.37
N ASP A 35 -15.86 11.18 -2.60
CA ASP A 35 -16.69 11.50 -3.77
C ASP A 35 -18.08 10.90 -3.66
N LYS A 36 -18.18 9.66 -3.17
CA LYS A 36 -19.46 9.00 -2.95
C LYS A 36 -20.34 9.73 -1.93
N LEU A 37 -19.76 10.28 -0.87
CA LEU A 37 -20.47 11.06 0.15
C LEU A 37 -20.98 12.42 -0.35
N ARG A 38 -20.55 12.87 -1.54
CA ARG A 38 -21.02 14.10 -2.19
C ARG A 38 -22.20 13.88 -3.14
N ARG A 39 -22.59 12.62 -3.40
CA ARG A 39 -23.73 12.30 -4.26
C ARG A 39 -25.05 12.56 -3.56
N ASP A 40 -26.07 12.95 -4.31
CA ASP A 40 -27.39 13.34 -3.76
C ASP A 40 -27.99 12.31 -2.80
N GLU A 41 -27.88 11.02 -3.13
CA GLU A 41 -28.35 9.89 -2.31
C GLU A 41 -27.68 9.78 -0.92
N LEU A 42 -26.52 10.42 -0.73
CA LEU A 42 -25.72 10.37 0.49
C LEU A 42 -25.37 11.75 1.06
N LEU A 43 -25.80 12.85 0.41
CA LEU A 43 -25.63 14.21 0.91
C LEU A 43 -26.05 14.37 2.38
N PRO A 44 -27.19 13.82 2.84
CA PRO A 44 -27.59 14.01 4.24
C PRO A 44 -26.71 13.24 5.24
N LEU A 45 -26.01 12.19 4.82
CA LEU A 45 -24.98 11.54 5.64
C LEU A 45 -23.68 12.33 5.58
N GLY A 46 -23.25 12.71 4.37
CA GLY A 46 -22.00 13.43 4.13
C GLY A 46 -21.90 14.75 4.88
N SER A 47 -23.01 15.47 5.04
CA SER A 47 -23.09 16.75 5.78
C SER A 47 -22.99 16.60 7.30
N ARG A 48 -23.21 15.39 7.84
CA ARG A 48 -23.16 15.10 9.28
C ARG A 48 -21.76 14.67 9.77
N ILE A 49 -20.85 14.38 8.85
CA ILE A 49 -19.47 14.01 9.17
C ILE A 49 -18.72 15.28 9.58
N ARG A 50 -18.53 15.48 10.88
CA ARG A 50 -17.85 16.66 11.45
C ARG A 50 -16.34 16.64 11.24
N SER A 51 -15.73 15.47 11.36
CA SER A 51 -14.27 15.31 11.29
C SER A 51 -13.91 14.47 10.07
N ARG A 52 -13.01 15.00 9.25
CA ARG A 52 -12.45 14.31 8.09
C ARG A 52 -10.94 14.37 8.22
N LEU A 53 -10.31 13.21 8.34
CA LEU A 53 -8.86 13.09 8.34
C LEU A 53 -8.45 12.53 6.98
N ALA A 54 -7.75 13.34 6.19
CA ALA A 54 -7.14 12.90 4.95
C ALA A 54 -5.74 12.38 5.28
N THR A 55 -5.48 11.11 5.01
CA THR A 55 -4.12 10.57 5.05
C THR A 55 -3.40 10.98 3.78
N GLU A 56 -2.31 11.73 3.93
CA GLU A 56 -1.44 12.10 2.83
C GLU A 56 -0.37 11.03 2.59
N LYS A 57 0.47 11.24 1.58
CA LYS A 57 1.67 10.42 1.41
C LYS A 57 2.55 10.58 2.65
N ALA A 58 3.10 9.47 3.11
CA ALA A 58 4.06 9.46 4.20
C ALA A 58 5.35 10.20 3.79
N SER A 59 5.99 10.85 4.76
CA SER A 59 7.38 11.30 4.57
C SER A 59 8.34 10.10 4.57
N ALA A 60 9.57 10.29 4.10
CA ALA A 60 10.60 9.26 4.20
C ALA A 60 10.87 8.87 5.67
N ASP A 61 10.82 9.83 6.59
CA ASP A 61 11.00 9.61 8.03
C ASP A 61 9.85 8.76 8.61
N ASP A 62 8.60 9.01 8.20
CA ASP A 62 7.45 8.21 8.65
C ASP A 62 7.53 6.76 8.12
N LEU A 63 8.00 6.58 6.89
CA LEU A 63 8.25 5.25 6.31
C LEU A 63 9.36 4.53 7.06
N GLN A 64 10.45 5.22 7.36
CA GLN A 64 11.59 4.68 8.10
C GLN A 64 11.17 4.27 9.52
N ALA A 65 10.43 5.12 10.23
CA ALA A 65 9.92 4.83 11.56
C ALA A 65 8.95 3.63 11.56
N CYS A 66 8.09 3.54 10.53
CA CYS A 66 7.21 2.39 10.34
C CYS A 66 7.99 1.10 10.11
N LEU A 67 9.00 1.13 9.24
CA LEU A 67 9.83 -0.04 8.96
C LEU A 67 10.61 -0.49 10.19
N GLU A 68 11.20 0.44 10.93
CA GLU A 68 11.89 0.15 12.19
C GLU A 68 10.95 -0.47 13.21
N HIS A 69 9.75 0.08 13.38
CA HIS A 69 8.73 -0.48 14.25
C HIS A 69 8.39 -1.93 13.86
N LEU A 70 8.18 -2.21 12.57
CA LEU A 70 7.90 -3.57 12.08
C LEU A 70 9.04 -4.55 12.38
N LEU A 71 10.29 -4.15 12.16
CA LEU A 71 11.47 -4.98 12.45
C LEU A 71 11.61 -5.28 13.94
N VAL A 72 11.41 -4.26 14.79
CA VAL A 72 11.44 -4.41 16.25
C VAL A 72 10.30 -5.33 16.72
N SER A 73 9.07 -5.11 16.25
CA SER A 73 7.91 -5.93 16.61
C SER A 73 8.02 -7.38 16.14
N ALA A 74 8.73 -7.62 15.02
CA ALA A 74 9.03 -8.96 14.54
C ALA A 74 10.20 -9.64 15.31
N GLY A 75 10.90 -8.92 16.20
CA GLY A 75 12.04 -9.44 16.95
C GLY A 75 13.34 -9.49 16.14
N ALA A 76 13.40 -8.83 14.98
CA ALA A 76 14.55 -8.84 14.07
C ALA A 76 15.04 -7.41 13.73
N PRO A 77 15.40 -6.58 14.74
CA PRO A 77 15.73 -5.16 14.54
C PRO A 77 16.99 -4.92 13.68
N GLN A 78 17.83 -5.94 13.52
CA GLN A 78 19.08 -5.90 12.75
C GLN A 78 18.99 -6.63 11.41
N LEU A 79 17.80 -7.10 11.02
CA LEU A 79 17.61 -7.92 9.81
C LEU A 79 17.94 -7.18 8.51
N MET A 80 17.76 -5.87 8.47
CA MET A 80 18.03 -5.03 7.31
C MET A 80 19.14 -4.02 7.60
N THR A 81 20.11 -3.92 6.70
CA THR A 81 21.13 -2.88 6.73
C THR A 81 20.52 -1.47 6.65
N PRO A 82 21.09 -0.45 7.31
CA PRO A 82 20.59 0.92 7.22
C PRO A 82 20.46 1.48 5.79
N PRO A 83 21.42 1.26 4.87
CA PRO A 83 21.31 1.70 3.47
C PRO A 83 20.08 1.10 2.77
N LEU A 84 19.84 -0.21 2.93
CA LEU A 84 18.66 -0.86 2.36
C LEU A 84 17.35 -0.22 2.84
N ARG A 85 17.24 0.12 4.12
CA ARG A 85 16.03 0.76 4.67
C ARG A 85 15.77 2.11 3.98
N HIS A 86 16.83 2.90 3.79
CA HIS A 86 16.73 4.17 3.07
C HIS A 86 16.31 3.96 1.61
N THR A 87 16.93 3.01 0.90
CA THR A 87 16.55 2.64 -0.48
C THR A 87 15.06 2.30 -0.56
N LEU A 88 14.57 1.45 0.33
CA LEU A 88 13.16 1.06 0.36
C LEU A 88 12.22 2.23 0.61
N CYS A 89 12.57 3.14 1.52
CA CYS A 89 11.77 4.34 1.80
C CYS A 89 11.69 5.29 0.60
N GLU A 90 12.83 5.54 -0.07
CA GLU A 90 12.88 6.35 -1.30
C GLU A 90 12.03 5.75 -2.43
N HIS A 91 12.14 4.43 -2.65
CA HIS A 91 11.38 3.76 -3.70
C HIS A 91 9.88 3.59 -3.38
N ALA A 92 9.49 3.65 -2.11
CA ALA A 92 8.09 3.56 -1.71
C ALA A 92 7.30 4.85 -1.96
N LEU A 93 7.95 6.00 -2.20
CA LEU A 93 7.33 7.28 -2.57
C LEU A 93 6.14 7.67 -1.66
N GLY A 94 6.31 7.46 -0.35
CA GLY A 94 5.30 7.76 0.68
C GLY A 94 4.16 6.75 0.79
N ASN A 95 4.29 5.57 0.18
CA ASN A 95 3.26 4.51 0.21
C ASN A 95 3.71 3.31 1.06
N TYR A 96 3.13 3.19 2.26
CA TYR A 96 3.38 2.07 3.18
C TYR A 96 3.13 0.69 2.56
N ARG A 97 2.14 0.56 1.67
CA ARG A 97 1.85 -0.71 0.99
C ARG A 97 2.98 -1.07 0.03
N VAL A 98 3.52 -0.10 -0.71
CA VAL A 98 4.66 -0.34 -1.60
C VAL A 98 5.88 -0.72 -0.78
N LEU A 99 6.20 0.04 0.27
CA LEU A 99 7.29 -0.26 1.19
C LEU A 99 7.25 -1.70 1.71
N THR A 100 6.11 -2.10 2.28
CA THR A 100 5.94 -3.44 2.86
C THR A 100 5.92 -4.54 1.81
N THR A 101 5.45 -4.25 0.59
CA THR A 101 5.50 -5.22 -0.52
C THR A 101 6.94 -5.48 -0.95
N LEU A 102 7.73 -4.42 -1.18
CA LEU A 102 9.15 -4.54 -1.53
C LEU A 102 9.93 -5.29 -0.44
N ALA A 103 9.74 -4.90 0.82
CA ALA A 103 10.36 -5.56 1.97
C ALA A 103 9.99 -7.05 2.06
N ASN A 104 8.72 -7.40 1.81
CA ASN A 104 8.25 -8.78 1.84
C ASN A 104 8.86 -9.64 0.72
N GLU A 105 9.03 -9.08 -0.49
CA GLU A 105 9.69 -9.77 -1.60
C GLU A 105 11.18 -10.05 -1.29
N LEU A 106 11.88 -9.08 -0.70
CA LEU A 106 13.26 -9.28 -0.23
C LEU A 106 13.33 -10.33 0.87
N LEU A 107 12.45 -10.27 1.86
CA LEU A 107 12.40 -11.24 2.95
C LEU A 107 12.14 -12.65 2.44
N SER A 108 11.20 -12.80 1.51
CA SER A 108 10.88 -14.09 0.88
C SER A 108 12.08 -14.64 0.10
N THR A 109 12.79 -13.78 -0.63
CA THR A 109 13.98 -14.19 -1.38
C THR A 109 15.16 -14.53 -0.47
N ALA A 110 15.39 -13.73 0.57
CA ALA A 110 16.43 -13.97 1.57
C ALA A 110 16.19 -15.30 2.29
N ALA A 111 14.95 -15.59 2.66
CA ALA A 111 14.57 -16.85 3.29
C ALA A 111 14.84 -18.06 2.37
N GLN A 112 14.52 -17.95 1.08
CA GLN A 112 14.81 -19.01 0.10
C GLN A 112 16.31 -19.24 -0.12
N ARG A 113 17.12 -18.18 0.00
CA ARG A 113 18.57 -18.22 -0.16
C ARG A 113 19.32 -18.43 1.16
N GLU A 114 18.60 -18.62 2.27
CA GLU A 114 19.14 -18.75 3.64
C GLU A 114 20.10 -17.61 4.03
N LEU A 115 19.78 -16.39 3.61
CA LEU A 115 20.58 -15.21 3.93
C LEU A 115 20.26 -14.70 5.34
N PRO A 116 21.28 -14.42 6.18
CA PRO A 116 21.07 -13.96 7.55
C PRO A 116 20.68 -12.48 7.66
N GLU A 117 20.94 -11.69 6.63
CA GLU A 117 20.71 -10.25 6.58
C GLU A 117 20.24 -9.82 5.19
N LEU A 118 19.44 -8.76 5.12
CA LEU A 118 18.97 -8.14 3.90
C LEU A 118 19.79 -6.86 3.65
N ASP A 119 20.48 -6.81 2.51
CA ASP A 119 21.33 -5.70 2.10
C ASP A 119 20.89 -5.07 0.76
N GLU A 120 21.51 -3.94 0.39
CA GLU A 120 21.25 -3.27 -0.90
C GLU A 120 21.55 -4.17 -2.11
N LYS A 121 22.50 -5.11 -1.99
CA LYS A 121 22.83 -6.01 -3.09
C LYS A 121 21.65 -6.93 -3.41
N LEU A 122 21.02 -7.49 -2.38
CA LEU A 122 19.81 -8.28 -2.55
C LEU A 122 18.69 -7.47 -3.21
N TYR A 123 18.56 -6.18 -2.89
CA TYR A 123 17.61 -5.30 -3.57
C TYR A 123 17.86 -5.20 -5.07
N PHE A 124 19.09 -4.93 -5.49
CA PHE A 124 19.42 -4.89 -6.91
C PHE A 124 19.25 -6.25 -7.59
N ASP A 125 19.59 -7.35 -6.92
CA ASP A 125 19.42 -8.70 -7.48
C ASP A 125 17.95 -9.06 -7.72
N VAL A 126 17.05 -8.65 -6.82
CA VAL A 126 15.61 -8.96 -6.90
C VAL A 126 14.89 -8.04 -7.87
N PHE A 127 15.22 -6.75 -7.87
CA PHE A 127 14.50 -5.72 -8.63
C PHE A 127 15.22 -5.26 -9.91
N ALA A 128 16.35 -5.86 -10.27
CA ALA A 128 17.03 -5.55 -11.53
C ALA A 128 16.04 -5.72 -12.71
N PRO A 129 15.94 -4.72 -13.60
CA PRO A 129 15.13 -4.87 -14.80
C PRO A 129 15.67 -6.04 -15.61
N SER A 130 14.85 -7.07 -15.79
CA SER A 130 15.23 -8.24 -16.58
C SER A 130 15.66 -7.79 -17.98
N THR A 131 16.97 -7.86 -18.24
CA THR A 131 17.51 -7.74 -19.59
C THR A 131 17.21 -9.05 -20.31
N SER A 132 15.94 -9.29 -20.62
CA SER A 132 15.58 -10.35 -21.56
C SER A 132 16.11 -9.95 -22.93
N SER A 133 17.38 -10.31 -23.17
CA SER A 133 17.92 -10.49 -24.51
C SER A 133 17.07 -11.57 -25.16
N SER A 134 15.99 -11.16 -25.80
CA SER A 134 15.32 -11.95 -26.82
C SER A 134 16.36 -12.18 -27.91
N ARG A 135 17.10 -13.28 -27.77
CA ARG A 135 18.05 -13.80 -28.75
C ARG A 135 17.21 -14.16 -29.99
N ARG A 136 16.92 -13.17 -30.83
CA ARG A 136 16.29 -13.34 -32.14
C ARG A 136 17.15 -14.32 -32.94
N THR A 137 16.68 -15.55 -33.03
CA THR A 137 17.24 -16.54 -33.95
C THR A 137 17.01 -16.02 -35.37
N PRO A 138 18.06 -15.80 -36.19
CA PRO A 138 17.86 -15.38 -37.56
C PRO A 138 17.14 -16.51 -38.31
N ALA A 139 16.00 -16.17 -38.92
CA ALA A 139 15.24 -17.09 -39.75
C ALA A 139 16.11 -17.53 -40.94
N ARG A 140 16.40 -18.83 -40.99
CA ARG A 140 17.09 -19.48 -42.11
C ARG A 140 16.15 -19.47 -43.32
N GLN A 141 16.35 -18.54 -44.25
CA GLN A 141 15.70 -18.56 -45.55
C GLN A 141 16.11 -19.83 -46.30
N LEU A 142 15.16 -20.76 -46.44
CA LEU A 142 15.24 -21.89 -47.36
C LEU A 142 14.96 -21.36 -48.77
N ASN A 143 16.01 -21.15 -49.55
CA ASN A 143 15.91 -21.07 -51.01
C ASN A 143 15.47 -22.43 -51.54
N GLY A 144 14.25 -22.51 -52.05
CA GLY A 144 13.66 -23.69 -52.67
C GLY A 144 13.00 -23.34 -53.99
N ALA A 145 13.67 -23.75 -55.07
CA ALA A 145 13.25 -23.64 -56.47
C ALA A 145 11.82 -24.14 -56.75
N ARG A 146 11.06 -23.39 -57.55
CA ARG A 146 10.60 -23.73 -58.90
C ARG A 146 9.72 -22.63 -59.48
#